data_AF-A0A2W2AZ28-F1
#
_entry.id   AF-A0A2W2AZ28-F1
#
_cell.length_a   1.000
_cell.length_b   1.000
_cell.length_c   1.000
_cell.angle_alpha   90.00
_cell.angle_beta   90.00
_cell.angle_gamma   90.00
#
_symmetry.space_group_name_H-M   'P 1'
#
loop_
_entity.id
_entity.type
_entity.pdbx_description
1 polymer ?
#
loop_
_entity_poly.entity_id
_entity_poly.type
_entity_poly.pdbx_seq_one_letter_code
_entity_poly.pdbx_strand_id
1 'polypeptide(L)'
;MARRPTPDAWERILEAAGRLFDTHGVHAVGMQQIIDEVGVGKQLLYREFPSKDALIVAYLQYRTRDWQGVVDGARERADDPAEQLVEIVRSVQRSTPGTRGCPLRNTHAEFPDP
;
A
#
# COMPACT_ATOMS: atom_id res chain seq x y z
N MET A 1 2.75 18.39 -26.24
CA MET A 1 1.66 17.92 -25.36
C MET A 1 2.11 16.65 -24.64
N ALA A 2 2.48 16.73 -23.36
CA ALA A 2 2.80 15.54 -22.59
C ALA A 2 1.48 14.79 -22.31
N ARG A 3 1.34 13.59 -22.88
CA ARG A 3 0.20 12.70 -22.64
C ARG A 3 0.15 12.42 -21.14
N ARG A 4 -0.89 12.93 -20.48
CA ARG A 4 -1.20 12.63 -19.09
C ARG A 4 -1.20 11.10 -18.94
N PRO A 5 -0.56 10.55 -17.90
CA PRO A 5 -0.59 9.11 -17.68
C PRO A 5 -2.06 8.70 -17.56
N THR A 6 -2.46 7.62 -18.21
CA THR A 6 -3.74 7.01 -17.89
C THR A 6 -3.72 6.68 -16.39
N PRO A 7 -4.80 6.92 -15.62
CA PRO A 7 -4.88 6.58 -14.19
C PRO A 7 -4.34 5.17 -13.88
N ASP A 8 -4.58 4.26 -14.83
CA ASP A 8 -4.03 2.90 -14.87
C ASP A 8 -2.53 2.77 -14.58
N ALA A 9 -1.68 3.67 -15.09
CA ALA A 9 -0.22 3.53 -14.93
C ALA A 9 0.24 3.81 -13.49
N TRP A 10 -0.33 4.86 -12.86
CA TRP A 10 0.00 5.21 -11.47
C TRP A 10 -0.45 4.10 -10.52
N GLU A 11 -1.69 3.63 -10.68
CA GLU A 11 -2.27 2.56 -9.86
C GLU A 11 -1.51 1.25 -10.03
N ARG A 12 -1.21 0.83 -11.27
CA ARG A 12 -0.45 -0.40 -11.52
C ARG A 12 0.96 -0.37 -10.93
N ILE A 13 1.65 0.77 -11.01
CA ILE A 13 2.96 0.94 -10.38
C ILE A 13 2.83 0.79 -8.87
N LEU A 14 1.84 1.47 -8.27
CA LEU A 14 1.62 1.45 -6.84
C LEU A 14 1.25 0.07 -6.30
N GLU A 15 0.37 -0.64 -7.01
CA GLU A 15 -0.06 -1.99 -6.63
C GLU A 15 1.11 -2.98 -6.68
N ALA A 16 1.92 -2.96 -7.73
CA ALA A 16 3.06 -3.85 -7.85
C ALA A 16 4.16 -3.52 -6.83
N ALA A 17 4.45 -2.22 -6.65
CA ALA A 17 5.36 -1.78 -5.59
C ALA A 17 4.84 -2.24 -4.22
N GLY A 18 3.55 -2.09 -3.97
CA GLY A 18 2.91 -2.53 -2.72
C GLY A 18 3.03 -4.02 -2.46
N ARG A 19 2.83 -4.87 -3.48
CA ARG A 19 3.04 -6.33 -3.36
C ARG A 19 4.50 -6.67 -3.04
N LEU A 20 5.44 -6.01 -3.72
CA LEU A 20 6.87 -6.22 -3.48
C LEU A 20 7.29 -5.74 -2.08
N PHE A 21 6.83 -4.57 -1.64
CA PHE A 21 7.10 -4.03 -0.31
C PHE A 21 6.50 -4.90 0.79
N ASP A 22 5.25 -5.35 0.64
CA ASP A 22 4.61 -6.28 1.57
C ASP A 22 5.40 -7.58 1.72
N THR A 23 5.99 -8.07 0.64
CA THR A 23 6.65 -9.38 0.58
C THR A 23 8.09 -9.30 1.05
N HIS A 24 8.82 -8.23 0.70
CA HIS A 24 10.27 -8.16 0.83
C HIS A 24 10.76 -7.05 1.76
N GLY A 25 9.92 -6.07 2.12
CA GLY A 25 10.31 -4.86 2.83
C GLY A 25 10.72 -3.73 1.88
N VAL A 26 10.57 -2.49 2.33
CA VAL A 26 10.76 -1.32 1.46
C VAL A 26 12.24 -1.10 1.11
N HIS A 27 13.18 -1.39 2.01
CA HIS A 27 14.62 -1.24 1.76
C HIS A 27 15.14 -2.28 0.77
N ALA A 28 14.66 -3.52 0.86
CA ALA A 28 15.10 -4.62 0.01
C ALA A 28 14.67 -4.46 -1.47
N VAL A 29 13.57 -3.76 -1.73
CA VAL A 29 13.02 -3.60 -3.09
C VAL A 29 13.65 -2.41 -3.81
N GLY A 30 14.25 -2.65 -4.98
CA GLY A 30 14.81 -1.60 -5.82
C GLY A 30 13.80 -1.00 -6.80
N MET A 31 14.02 0.24 -7.26
CA MET A 31 13.18 0.85 -8.30
C MET A 31 13.21 0.06 -9.61
N GLN A 32 14.36 -0.50 -9.99
CA GLN A 32 14.48 -1.34 -11.20
C GLN A 32 13.64 -2.61 -11.10
N GLN A 33 13.59 -3.24 -9.94
CA GLN A 33 12.75 -4.42 -9.71
C GLN A 33 11.26 -4.11 -9.92
N ILE A 34 10.80 -2.92 -9.48
CA ILE A 34 9.41 -2.47 -9.69
C ILE A 34 9.13 -2.20 -11.18
N ILE A 35 10.10 -1.61 -11.90
CA ILE A 35 10.03 -1.39 -13.35
C ILE A 35 9.84 -2.74 -14.07
N ASP A 36 10.65 -3.73 -13.72
CA ASP A 36 10.66 -5.05 -14.34
C ASP A 36 9.35 -5.81 -14.05
N GLU A 37 8.84 -5.74 -12.81
CA GLU A 37 7.58 -6.37 -12.38
C GLU A 37 6.35 -5.78 -13.11
N VAL A 38 6.29 -4.45 -13.27
CA VAL A 38 5.14 -3.77 -13.88
C VAL A 38 5.20 -3.73 -15.41
N GLY A 39 6.41 -3.85 -15.97
CA GLY A 39 6.68 -3.71 -17.41
C GLY A 39 6.47 -2.28 -17.93
N VAL A 40 6.70 -1.26 -17.09
CA VAL A 40 6.64 0.16 -17.51
C VAL A 40 8.03 0.69 -17.82
N GLY A 41 8.13 1.72 -18.67
CA GLY A 41 9.41 2.37 -18.92
C GLY A 41 9.94 3.12 -17.68
N LYS A 42 11.26 3.15 -17.49
CA LYS A 42 11.92 3.91 -16.40
C LYS A 42 11.46 5.36 -16.31
N GLN A 43 11.39 6.06 -17.45
CA GLN A 43 10.95 7.45 -17.49
C GLN A 43 9.50 7.64 -17.03
N LEU A 44 8.63 6.66 -17.32
CA LEU A 44 7.25 6.68 -16.87
C LEU A 44 7.19 6.55 -15.35
N LEU A 45 7.88 5.55 -14.77
CA LEU A 45 7.87 5.35 -13.33
C LEU A 45 8.42 6.57 -12.56
N TYR A 46 9.55 7.14 -12.98
CA TYR A 46 10.12 8.31 -12.30
C TYR A 46 9.32 9.60 -12.51
N ARG A 47 8.46 9.65 -13.53
CA ARG A 47 7.51 10.75 -13.70
C ARG A 47 6.35 10.66 -12.71
N GLU A 48 5.82 9.45 -12.48
CA GLU A 48 4.75 9.22 -11.50
C GLU A 48 5.26 9.31 -10.06
N PHE A 49 6.45 8.77 -9.82
CA PHE A 49 7.09 8.69 -8.50
C PHE A 49 8.54 9.17 -8.61
N PRO A 50 8.79 10.47 -8.33
CA PRO A 50 10.11 11.08 -8.50
C PRO A 50 11.26 10.43 -7.72
N SER A 51 10.92 9.74 -6.62
CA SER A 51 11.87 9.00 -5.79
C SER A 51 11.24 7.72 -5.23
N LYS A 52 12.09 6.83 -4.72
CA LYS A 52 11.65 5.65 -3.96
C LYS A 52 10.84 6.06 -2.73
N ASP A 53 11.27 7.10 -2.02
CA ASP A 53 10.56 7.60 -0.83
C ASP A 53 9.17 8.13 -1.20
N ALA A 54 9.03 8.85 -2.33
CA ALA A 54 7.72 9.30 -2.81
C ALA A 54 6.79 8.12 -3.10
N LEU A 55 7.31 7.03 -3.65
CA LEU A 55 6.56 5.79 -3.87
C LEU A 55 6.20 5.10 -2.55
N ILE A 56 7.11 5.04 -1.58
CA ILE A 56 6.85 4.49 -0.24
C ILE A 56 5.74 5.28 0.46
N VAL A 57 5.80 6.61 0.43
CA VAL A 57 4.76 7.47 1.01
C VAL A 57 3.40 7.21 0.35
N ALA A 58 3.36 7.13 -0.98
CA ALA A 58 2.12 6.83 -1.70
C ALA A 58 1.56 5.45 -1.33
N TYR A 59 2.44 4.44 -1.17
CA TYR A 59 2.07 3.11 -0.71
C TYR A 59 1.49 3.14 0.71
N LEU A 60 2.12 3.83 1.65
CA LEU A 60 1.60 3.95 3.02
C LEU A 60 0.25 4.66 3.06
N GLN A 61 0.06 5.70 2.24
CA GLN A 61 -1.23 6.37 2.09
C GLN A 61 -2.29 5.43 1.54
N TYR A 62 -1.95 4.62 0.54
CA TYR A 62 -2.85 3.60 0.00
C TYR A 62 -3.26 2.57 1.06
N ARG A 63 -2.31 2.01 1.82
CA ARG A 63 -2.63 1.07 2.92
C ARG A 63 -3.42 1.70 4.05
N THR A 64 -3.23 3.00 4.28
CA THR A 64 -4.04 3.75 5.25
C THR A 64 -5.49 3.88 4.79
N ARG A 65 -5.74 4.07 3.49
CA ARG A 65 -7.10 4.09 2.93
C ARG A 65 -7.77 2.72 3.02
N ASP A 66 -7.04 1.64 2.77
CA ASP A 66 -7.56 0.28 2.96
C ASP A 66 -8.02 0.06 4.41
N TRP A 67 -7.21 0.54 5.37
CA TRP A 67 -7.57 0.49 6.79
C TRP A 67 -8.81 1.33 7.12
N GLN A 68 -8.94 2.52 6.55
CA GLN A 68 -10.15 3.33 6.70
C GLN A 68 -11.39 2.60 6.17
N GLY A 69 -11.28 1.93 5.03
CA GLY A 69 -12.35 1.09 4.48
C GLY A 69 -12.77 -0.06 5.41
N VAL A 70 -11.84 -0.63 6.18
CA VAL A 70 -12.17 -1.64 7.22
C VAL A 70 -13.04 -1.03 8.33
N VAL A 71 -12.70 0.18 8.78
CA VAL A 71 -13.44 0.89 9.84
C VAL A 71 -14.81 1.32 9.34
N ASP A 72 -14.88 1.90 8.14
CA ASP A 72 -16.14 2.34 7.54
C ASP A 72 -17.07 1.15 7.27
N GLY A 73 -16.54 0.06 6.73
CA GLY A 73 -17.32 -1.17 6.53
C GLY A 73 -17.78 -1.83 7.84
N ALA A 74 -17.13 -1.58 8.98
CA ALA A 74 -17.63 -2.03 10.28
C ALA A 74 -18.80 -1.15 10.77
N ARG A 75 -18.75 0.16 10.55
CA ARG A 75 -19.84 1.10 10.85
C ARG A 75 -21.09 0.82 10.02
N GLU A 76 -20.92 0.39 8.77
CA GLU A 76 -22.04 0.00 7.90
C GLU A 76 -22.71 -1.31 8.32
N ARG A 77 -22.00 -2.18 9.06
CA ARG A 77 -22.48 -3.51 9.46
C ARG A 77 -23.17 -3.57 10.81
N ALA A 78 -22.98 -2.56 11.67
CA ALA A 78 -23.54 -2.53 13.02
C ALA A 78 -23.73 -1.10 13.53
N ASP A 79 -24.83 -0.86 14.23
CA ASP A 79 -25.13 0.43 14.88
C ASP A 79 -24.51 0.54 16.28
N ASP A 80 -24.33 -0.59 16.99
CA ASP A 80 -23.75 -0.62 18.33
C ASP A 80 -22.21 -0.48 18.28
N PRO A 81 -21.61 0.45 19.06
CA PRO A 81 -20.15 0.64 19.06
C PRO A 81 -19.35 -0.59 19.49
N ALA A 82 -19.86 -1.43 20.39
CA ALA A 82 -19.15 -2.64 20.80
C ALA A 82 -19.15 -3.69 19.67
N GLU A 83 -20.27 -3.84 18.98
CA GLU A 83 -20.35 -4.68 17.77
C GLU A 83 -19.45 -4.17 16.64
N GLN A 84 -19.35 -2.86 16.42
CA GLN A 84 -18.42 -2.27 15.45
C GLN A 84 -16.96 -2.64 15.75
N LEU A 85 -16.54 -2.59 17.01
CA LEU A 85 -15.18 -3.02 17.41
C LEU A 85 -14.95 -4.50 17.11
N VAL A 86 -15.94 -5.35 17.41
CA VAL A 86 -15.88 -6.78 17.08
C VAL A 86 -15.80 -7.00 15.57
N GLU A 87 -16.52 -6.23 14.77
CA GLU A 87 -16.48 -6.30 13.31
C GLU A 87 -15.13 -5.86 12.72
N ILE A 88 -14.46 -4.87 13.32
CA ILE A 88 -13.08 -4.50 12.97
C ILE A 88 -12.13 -5.68 13.24
N VAL A 89 -12.21 -6.29 14.43
CA VAL A 89 -11.37 -7.44 14.80
C VAL A 89 -11.59 -8.61 13.84
N ARG A 90 -12.86 -8.92 13.52
CA ARG A 90 -13.22 -9.97 12.55
C ARG A 90 -12.69 -9.65 11.15
N SER A 91 -12.74 -8.39 10.72
CA SER A 91 -12.20 -7.97 9.43
C SER A 91 -10.69 -8.17 9.34
N VAL A 92 -9.95 -7.77 10.39
CA VAL A 92 -8.50 -8.01 10.51
C VAL A 92 -8.18 -9.50 10.50
N GLN A 93 -8.93 -10.30 11.27
CA GLN A 93 -8.73 -11.74 11.34
C GLN A 93 -8.88 -12.39 9.95
N ARG A 94 -9.84 -11.95 9.13
CA ARG A 94 -10.04 -12.46 7.77
C ARG A 94 -8.92 -12.07 6.81
N SER A 95 -8.33 -10.88 6.96
CA SER A 95 -7.26 -10.39 6.07
C SER A 95 -5.85 -10.80 6.48
N THR A 96 -5.66 -11.39 7.68
CA THR A 96 -4.34 -11.75 8.22
C THR A 96 -3.66 -12.96 7.53
N PRO A 97 -4.36 -14.07 7.18
CA PRO A 97 -3.71 -15.24 6.62
C PRO A 97 -2.87 -14.92 5.37
N GLY A 98 -1.63 -15.40 5.34
CA GLY A 98 -0.71 -15.18 4.21
C GLY A 98 -0.06 -13.79 4.15
N THR A 99 -0.31 -12.91 5.13
CA THR A 99 0.35 -11.59 5.20
C THR A 99 1.59 -11.63 6.09
N ARG A 100 2.46 -10.63 5.92
CA ARG A 100 3.60 -10.37 6.83
C ARG A 100 3.22 -9.47 8.02
N GLY A 101 1.94 -9.34 8.34
CA GLY A 101 1.43 -8.42 9.36
C GLY A 101 1.14 -7.02 8.81
N CYS A 102 1.14 -6.01 9.69
CA CYS A 102 0.76 -4.64 9.34
C CYS A 102 1.84 -3.95 8.48
N PRO A 103 1.49 -3.47 7.26
CA PRO A 103 2.38 -2.69 6.40
C PRO A 103 3.05 -1.52 7.10
N LEU A 104 2.26 -0.68 7.80
CA LEU A 104 2.77 0.53 8.46
C LEU A 104 3.79 0.17 9.54
N ARG A 105 3.51 -0.85 10.37
CA ARG A 105 4.43 -1.31 11.41
C ARG A 105 5.72 -1.85 10.81
N ASN A 106 5.61 -2.66 9.75
CA ASN A 106 6.77 -3.26 9.10
C ASN A 106 7.66 -2.19 8.46
N THR A 107 7.06 -1.22 7.76
CA THR A 107 7.81 -0.10 7.18
C THR A 107 8.44 0.78 8.26
N HIS A 108 7.75 1.08 9.36
CA HIS A 108 8.34 1.83 10.48
C HIS A 108 9.57 1.13 11.05
N ALA A 109 9.58 -0.21 11.14
CA ALA A 109 10.76 -0.95 11.62
C ALA A 109 11.99 -0.79 10.70
N GLU A 110 11.79 -0.40 9.44
CA GLU A 110 12.88 -0.11 8.50
C GLU A 110 13.38 1.35 8.59
N PHE A 111 12.63 2.26 9.24
CA PHE A 111 13.01 3.65 9.50
C PHE A 111 13.06 3.94 11.01
N PRO A 112 14.10 3.46 11.73
CA PRO A 112 14.16 3.53 13.20
C PRO A 112 14.55 4.91 13.75
N ASP A 113 15.06 5.81 12.90
CA ASP A 113 15.50 7.14 13.33
C ASP A 113 14.29 8.08 13.57
N PRO A 114 14.30 8.89 14.65
CA PRO A 114 13.20 9.78 15.03
C PRO A 114 13.02 10.99 14.12
#